data_AF-A0A432QUS0-F1
#
_entry.id   AF-A0A432QUS0-F1
#
_cell.length_a   1.000
_cell.length_b   1.000
_cell.length_c   1.000
_cell.angle_alpha   90.00
_cell.angle_beta   90.00
_cell.angle_gamma   90.00
#
_symmetry.space_group_name_H-M   'P 1'
#
loop_
_entity.id
_entity.type
_entity.pdbx_description
1 polymer ?
#
loop_
_entity_poly.entity_id
_entity_poly.type
_entity_poly.pdbx_seq_one_letter_code
_entity_poly.pdbx_strand_id
1 'polypeptide(L)'
;MFLFDTDIITNVLKKKPSNRLVKHLADVPMSEQFISTITISEIVYGAAKSDRPSFHLRNLETILLPSVNVVGFDSKAAYVCGQLRAELEKKGTPLDLADLEIAAICIAGNFILITGNTKHFARIDALRYANWL
;
A
#
# COMPACT_ATOMS: atom_id res chain seq x y z
N MET A 1 3.47 11.08 7.42
CA MET A 1 3.51 9.60 7.27
C MET A 1 2.73 9.17 6.05
N PHE A 2 3.37 8.40 5.19
CA PHE A 2 2.85 7.92 3.91
C PHE A 2 2.88 6.40 3.86
N LEU A 3 1.77 5.79 3.46
CA LEU A 3 1.69 4.35 3.21
C LEU A 3 1.78 4.10 1.71
N PHE A 4 2.77 3.36 1.26
CA PHE A 4 2.96 3.01 -0.15
C PHE A 4 2.23 1.72 -0.48
N ASP A 5 1.35 1.81 -1.47
CA ASP A 5 0.64 0.68 -2.05
C ASP A 5 1.58 -0.19 -2.93
N THR A 6 1.14 -1.39 -3.27
CA THR A 6 1.93 -2.40 -3.97
C THR A 6 2.38 -1.94 -5.36
N ASP A 7 1.56 -1.16 -6.06
CA ASP A 7 1.88 -0.61 -7.37
C ASP A 7 3.01 0.43 -7.31
N ILE A 8 3.05 1.24 -6.24
CA ILE A 8 4.14 2.19 -5.97
C ILE A 8 5.45 1.44 -5.74
N ILE A 9 5.44 0.46 -4.85
CA ILE A 9 6.63 -0.35 -4.54
C ILE A 9 7.15 -1.05 -5.80
N THR A 10 6.24 -1.65 -6.57
CA THR A 10 6.58 -2.30 -7.83
C THR A 10 7.18 -1.31 -8.82
N ASN A 11 6.71 -0.05 -8.84
CA ASN A 11 7.26 1.00 -9.71
C ASN A 11 8.69 1.39 -9.32
N VAL A 12 8.98 1.56 -8.01
CA VAL A 12 10.33 1.86 -7.50
C VAL A 12 11.34 0.80 -7.92
N LEU A 13 10.94 -0.47 -7.93
CA LEU A 13 11.82 -1.60 -8.25
C LEU A 13 12.04 -1.80 -9.77
N LYS A 14 11.39 -1.03 -10.64
CA LYS A 14 11.62 -1.10 -12.09
C LYS A 14 12.99 -0.56 -12.44
N LYS A 15 13.56 -1.03 -13.57
CA LYS A 15 14.80 -0.47 -14.15
C LYS A 15 14.71 1.03 -14.42
N LYS A 16 13.51 1.53 -14.71
CA LYS A 16 13.20 2.94 -14.95
C LYS A 16 11.94 3.29 -14.14
N PRO A 17 12.08 3.73 -12.87
CA PRO A 17 10.95 4.17 -12.06
C PRO A 17 10.39 5.51 -12.59
N SER A 18 9.17 5.87 -12.17
CA SER A 18 8.58 7.18 -12.48
C SER A 18 9.44 8.30 -11.89
N ASN A 19 9.84 9.28 -12.72
CA ASN A 19 10.61 10.44 -12.26
C ASN A 19 9.86 11.23 -11.18
N ARG A 20 8.52 11.28 -11.29
CA ARG A 20 7.65 11.96 -10.32
C ARG A 20 7.71 11.25 -8.96
N LEU A 21 7.63 9.92 -8.97
CA LEU A 21 7.72 9.11 -7.77
C LEU A 21 9.08 9.28 -7.08
N VAL A 22 10.18 9.18 -7.84
CA VAL A 22 11.54 9.35 -7.30
C VAL A 22 11.70 10.73 -6.66
N LYS A 23 11.18 11.78 -7.28
CA LYS A 23 11.23 13.13 -6.72
C LYS A 23 10.49 13.24 -5.39
N HIS A 24 9.25 12.74 -5.31
CA HIS A 24 8.49 12.77 -4.07
C HIS A 24 9.13 11.92 -2.96
N LEU A 25 9.68 10.76 -3.29
CA LEU A 25 10.39 9.92 -2.32
C LEU A 25 11.63 10.61 -1.75
N ALA A 26 12.36 11.37 -2.57
CA ALA A 26 13.52 12.14 -2.13
C ALA A 26 13.15 13.28 -1.15
N ASP A 27 11.93 13.83 -1.27
CA ASP A 27 11.43 14.91 -0.42
C ASP A 27 10.82 14.40 0.90
N VAL A 28 10.64 13.08 1.07
CA VAL A 28 9.99 12.48 2.24
C VAL A 28 11.02 11.74 3.11
N PRO A 29 11.15 12.07 4.40
CA PRO A 29 12.07 11.36 5.31
C PRO A 29 11.75 9.86 5.39
N MET A 30 12.78 9.02 5.47
CA MET A 30 12.64 7.56 5.61
C MET A 30 11.79 7.16 6.83
N SER A 31 11.81 7.95 7.91
CA SER A 31 10.97 7.76 9.10
C SER A 31 9.48 7.95 8.84
N GLU A 32 9.11 8.54 7.70
CA GLU A 32 7.73 8.78 7.30
C GLU A 32 7.25 7.86 6.17
N GLN A 33 8.10 6.94 5.73
CA GLN A 33 7.86 6.01 4.62
C GLN A 33 7.43 4.64 5.16
N PHE A 34 6.22 4.20 4.82
CA PHE A 34 5.63 2.95 5.34
C PHE A 34 5.11 2.05 4.23
N ILE A 35 5.12 0.74 4.47
CA ILE A 35 4.31 -0.24 3.74
C ILE A 35 3.45 -1.04 4.73
N SER A 36 2.36 -1.62 4.23
CA SER A 36 1.52 -2.48 5.05
C SER A 36 1.98 -3.94 5.01
N THR A 37 1.60 -4.72 6.03
CA THR A 37 1.72 -6.19 5.97
C THR A 37 0.90 -6.80 4.83
N ILE A 38 -0.17 -6.13 4.37
CA ILE A 38 -0.98 -6.55 3.22
C ILE A 38 -0.16 -6.42 1.93
N THR A 39 0.53 -5.30 1.74
CA THR A 39 1.46 -5.06 0.63
C THR A 39 2.57 -6.11 0.59
N ILE A 40 3.12 -6.49 1.76
CA ILE A 40 4.11 -7.57 1.84
C ILE A 40 3.49 -8.90 1.36
N SER A 41 2.27 -9.22 1.82
CA SER A 41 1.55 -10.43 1.39
C SER A 41 1.35 -10.46 -0.14
N GLU A 42 0.94 -9.35 -0.75
CA GLU A 42 0.77 -9.24 -2.20
C GLU A 42 2.07 -9.43 -2.98
N ILE A 43 3.17 -8.83 -2.49
CA ILE A 43 4.51 -9.01 -3.10
C ILE A 43 4.96 -10.46 -3.01
N VAL A 44 4.79 -11.11 -1.85
CA VAL A 44 5.16 -12.53 -1.65
C VAL A 44 4.29 -13.43 -2.54
N TYR A 45 2.99 -13.16 -2.63
CA TYR A 45 2.08 -13.87 -3.52
C TYR A 45 2.51 -13.73 -4.99
N GLY A 46 2.83 -12.51 -5.44
CA GLY A 46 3.33 -12.24 -6.78
C GLY A 46 4.66 -12.94 -7.06
N ALA A 47 5.59 -12.93 -6.09
CA ALA A 47 6.86 -13.62 -6.18
C ALA A 47 6.67 -15.14 -6.33
N ALA A 48 5.81 -15.75 -5.51
CA ALA A 48 5.53 -17.18 -5.53
C ALA A 48 4.94 -17.67 -6.87
N LYS A 49 4.23 -16.79 -7.60
CA LYS A 49 3.66 -17.08 -8.93
C LYS A 49 4.59 -16.75 -10.10
N SER A 50 5.74 -16.14 -9.85
CA SER A 50 6.67 -15.71 -10.90
C SER A 50 7.61 -16.84 -11.34
N ASP A 51 8.29 -16.64 -12.47
CA ASP A 51 9.34 -17.56 -12.94
C ASP A 51 10.63 -17.49 -12.10
N ARG A 52 10.76 -16.49 -11.21
CA ARG A 52 11.97 -16.21 -10.43
C ARG A 52 11.67 -15.88 -8.96
N PRO A 53 10.99 -16.77 -8.20
CA PRO A 53 10.53 -16.49 -6.84
C PRO A 53 11.66 -16.08 -5.90
N SER A 54 12.78 -16.81 -5.90
CA SER A 54 13.92 -16.53 -5.02
C SER A 54 14.54 -15.15 -5.25
N PHE A 55 14.52 -14.65 -6.49
CA PHE A 55 15.02 -13.31 -6.82
C PHE A 55 14.12 -12.23 -6.20
N HIS A 56 12.80 -12.38 -6.35
CA HIS A 56 11.84 -11.41 -5.82
C HIS A 56 11.79 -11.41 -4.29
N LEU A 57 11.81 -12.58 -3.65
CA LEU A 57 11.84 -12.70 -2.19
C LEU A 57 13.14 -12.12 -1.61
N ARG A 58 14.29 -12.39 -2.25
CA ARG A 58 15.56 -11.77 -1.83
C ARG A 58 15.50 -10.25 -1.91
N ASN A 59 14.96 -9.67 -2.99
CA ASN A 59 14.84 -8.22 -3.11
C ASN A 59 13.90 -7.62 -2.05
N LEU A 60 12.80 -8.31 -1.73
CA LEU A 60 11.92 -7.91 -0.63
C LEU A 60 12.71 -7.83 0.69
N GLU A 61 13.44 -8.89 1.04
CA GLU A 61 14.18 -8.98 2.30
C GLU A 61 15.40 -8.05 2.39
N THR A 62 16.18 -7.93 1.31
CA THR A 62 17.47 -7.23 1.36
C THR A 62 17.41 -5.78 0.88
N ILE A 63 16.36 -5.38 0.18
CA ILE A 63 16.23 -4.03 -0.40
C ILE A 63 15.02 -3.32 0.18
N LEU A 64 13.82 -3.91 0.05
CA LEU A 64 12.59 -3.21 0.43
C LEU A 64 12.46 -3.07 1.95
N LEU A 65 12.42 -4.18 2.68
CA LEU A 65 12.15 -4.17 4.14
C LEU A 65 13.15 -3.31 4.94
N PRO A 66 14.46 -3.25 4.61
CA PRO A 66 15.39 -2.35 5.30
C PRO A 66 15.18 -0.87 4.97
N SER A 67 14.44 -0.54 3.91
CA SER A 67 14.28 0.81 3.38
C SER A 67 12.93 1.44 3.73
N VAL A 68 12.04 0.73 4.41
CA VAL A 68 10.71 1.25 4.77
C VAL A 68 10.31 0.79 6.16
N ASN A 69 9.42 1.54 6.80
CA ASN A 69 8.76 1.08 8.02
C ASN A 69 7.60 0.15 7.66
N VAL A 70 7.31 -0.83 8.52
CA VAL A 70 6.19 -1.76 8.30
C VAL A 70 5.09 -1.47 9.32
N VAL A 71 3.85 -1.34 8.85
CA VAL A 71 2.67 -1.24 9.70
C VAL A 71 1.74 -2.43 9.47
N GLY A 72 1.26 -3.01 10.57
CA GLY A 72 0.39 -4.19 10.54
C GLY A 72 -1.09 -3.85 10.44
N PHE A 73 -1.88 -4.82 10.01
CA PHE A 73 -3.33 -4.82 10.17
C PHE A 73 -3.70 -5.24 11.59
N ASP A 74 -3.83 -4.25 12.49
CA ASP A 74 -4.13 -4.47 13.90
C ASP A 74 -5.65 -4.43 14.20
N SER A 75 -6.03 -4.52 15.48
CA SER A 75 -7.43 -4.51 15.89
C SER A 75 -8.17 -3.20 15.59
N LYS A 76 -7.45 -2.06 15.57
CA LYS A 76 -8.05 -0.76 15.22
C LYS A 76 -8.35 -0.70 13.73
N ALA A 77 -7.38 -1.12 12.90
CA ALA A 77 -7.57 -1.24 11.46
C ALA A 77 -8.68 -2.27 11.15
N ALA A 78 -8.74 -3.39 11.85
CA ALA A 78 -9.79 -4.40 11.66
C ALA A 78 -11.20 -3.85 11.92
N TYR A 79 -11.37 -3.05 12.98
CA TYR A 79 -12.65 -2.41 13.28
C TYR A 79 -13.07 -1.44 12.16
N VAL A 80 -12.15 -0.58 11.70
CA VAL A 80 -12.40 0.35 10.59
C VAL A 80 -12.72 -0.41 9.29
N CYS A 81 -11.99 -1.49 8.99
CA CYS A 81 -12.18 -2.30 7.79
C CYS A 81 -13.60 -2.89 7.74
N GLY A 82 -14.10 -3.43 8.85
CA GLY A 82 -15.44 -3.99 8.93
C GLY A 82 -16.53 -2.93 8.67
N GLN A 83 -16.35 -1.73 9.21
CA GLN A 83 -17.27 -0.61 8.98
C GLN A 83 -17.25 -0.16 7.51
N LEU A 84 -16.07 0.04 6.93
CA LEU A 84 -15.89 0.44 5.53
C LEU A 84 -16.51 -0.57 4.58
N ARG A 85 -16.28 -1.87 4.82
CA ARG A 85 -16.84 -2.94 4.00
C ARG A 85 -18.37 -2.87 3.98
N ALA A 86 -18.99 -2.81 5.15
CA ALA A 86 -20.45 -2.74 5.25
C ALA A 86 -21.03 -1.46 4.63
N GLU A 87 -20.32 -0.34 4.74
CA GLU A 87 -20.71 0.93 4.14
C GLU A 87 -20.68 0.87 2.60
N LEU A 88 -19.58 0.40 2.02
CA LEU A 88 -19.42 0.32 0.57
C LEU A 88 -20.34 -0.73 -0.06
N GLU A 89 -20.58 -1.85 0.61
CA GLU A 89 -21.57 -2.85 0.18
C GLU A 89 -22.98 -2.23 0.14
N LYS A 90 -23.37 -1.46 1.16
CA LYS A 90 -24.66 -0.74 1.18
C LYS A 90 -24.78 0.33 0.09
N LYS A 91 -23.66 0.99 -0.26
CA LYS A 91 -23.60 1.97 -1.35
C LYS A 91 -23.56 1.32 -2.75
N GLY A 92 -23.44 -0.01 -2.84
CA GLY A 92 -23.35 -0.74 -4.11
C GLY A 92 -22.00 -0.57 -4.82
N THR A 93 -20.96 -0.18 -4.08
CA THR A 93 -19.61 0.11 -4.60
C THR A 93 -18.51 -0.66 -3.87
N PRO A 94 -18.63 -2.00 -3.73
CA PRO A 94 -17.69 -2.80 -2.97
C PRO A 94 -16.26 -2.68 -3.52
N LEU A 95 -15.29 -2.89 -2.63
CA LEU A 95 -13.86 -2.99 -2.94
C LEU A 95 -13.35 -4.37 -2.53
N ASP A 96 -12.22 -4.75 -3.10
CA ASP A 96 -11.52 -5.97 -2.71
C ASP A 96 -11.05 -5.88 -1.26
N LEU A 97 -10.96 -7.04 -0.59
CA LEU A 97 -10.62 -7.07 0.83
C LEU A 97 -9.24 -6.47 1.12
N ALA A 98 -8.25 -6.69 0.25
CA ALA A 98 -6.91 -6.12 0.41
C ALA A 98 -6.95 -4.58 0.35
N ASP A 99 -7.68 -4.00 -0.63
CA ASP A 99 -7.89 -2.55 -0.73
C ASP A 99 -8.56 -2.00 0.54
N LEU A 100 -9.57 -2.71 1.08
CA LEU A 100 -10.24 -2.34 2.33
C LEU A 100 -9.30 -2.37 3.53
N GLU A 101 -8.46 -3.40 3.66
CA GLU A 101 -7.50 -3.54 4.75
C GLU A 101 -6.44 -2.43 4.69
N ILE A 102 -5.91 -2.12 3.50
CA ILE A 102 -4.95 -1.03 3.28
C ILE A 102 -5.58 0.33 3.63
N ALA A 103 -6.80 0.60 3.14
CA ALA A 103 -7.52 1.82 3.47
C ALA A 103 -7.78 1.96 4.98
N ALA A 104 -8.14 0.85 5.63
CA ALA A 104 -8.41 0.84 7.06
C ALA A 104 -7.15 1.08 7.90
N ILE A 105 -5.99 0.52 7.51
CA ILE A 105 -4.69 0.85 8.12
C ILE A 105 -4.41 2.35 7.98
N CYS A 106 -4.66 2.92 6.80
CA CYS A 106 -4.42 4.34 6.57
C CYS A 106 -5.28 5.22 7.48
N ILE A 107 -6.57 4.92 7.56
CA ILE A 107 -7.53 5.68 8.36
C ILE A 107 -7.21 5.54 9.86
N ALA A 108 -7.00 4.32 10.35
CA ALA A 108 -6.71 4.06 11.76
C ALA A 108 -5.38 4.67 12.21
N GLY A 109 -4.36 4.68 11.34
CA GLY A 109 -3.03 5.21 11.62
C GLY A 109 -2.78 6.64 11.15
N ASN A 110 -3.80 7.32 10.61
CA ASN A 110 -3.68 8.67 10.05
C ASN A 110 -2.56 8.81 8.99
N PHE A 111 -2.42 7.82 8.11
CA PHE A 111 -1.52 7.85 6.96
C PHE A 111 -2.16 8.58 5.77
N ILE A 112 -1.34 8.95 4.80
CA ILE A 112 -1.77 9.28 3.44
C ILE A 112 -1.39 8.11 2.55
N LEU A 113 -2.37 7.51 1.88
CA LEU A 113 -2.12 6.42 0.94
C LEU A 113 -1.50 6.96 -0.35
N ILE A 114 -0.35 6.43 -0.75
CA ILE A 114 0.23 6.70 -2.06
C ILE A 114 -0.08 5.50 -2.95
N THR A 115 -0.83 5.74 -4.01
CA THR A 115 -1.33 4.69 -4.93
C THR A 115 -1.63 5.27 -6.31
N GLY A 116 -1.40 4.49 -7.35
CA GLY A 116 -1.89 4.77 -8.70
C GLY A 116 -3.38 4.42 -8.88
N ASN A 117 -3.95 3.60 -8.01
CA ASN A 117 -5.33 3.09 -8.08
C ASN A 117 -6.35 4.06 -7.49
N THR A 118 -6.20 5.37 -7.73
CA THR A 118 -7.02 6.41 -7.08
C THR A 118 -8.53 6.26 -7.31
N LYS A 119 -8.96 5.64 -8.42
CA LYS A 119 -10.38 5.39 -8.70
C LYS A 119 -11.04 4.42 -7.72
N HIS A 120 -10.28 3.46 -7.19
CA HIS A 120 -10.79 2.52 -6.17
C HIS A 120 -10.97 3.26 -4.85
N PHE A 121 -9.92 3.94 -4.41
CA PHE A 121 -9.87 4.61 -3.12
C PHE A 121 -10.69 5.90 -3.03
N ALA A 122 -11.01 6.54 -4.17
CA ALA A 122 -11.95 7.67 -4.22
C ALA A 122 -13.36 7.35 -3.71
N ARG A 123 -13.70 6.07 -3.53
CA ARG A 123 -14.99 5.63 -2.97
C ARG A 123 -15.07 5.78 -1.44
N ILE A 124 -13.93 6.04 -0.78
CA ILE A 124 -13.81 6.12 0.67
C ILE A 124 -13.56 7.58 1.07
N ASP A 125 -14.61 8.28 1.50
CA ASP A 125 -14.54 9.71 1.82
C ASP A 125 -13.55 10.05 2.95
N ALA A 126 -13.38 9.13 3.90
CA ALA A 126 -12.48 9.31 5.05
C ALA A 126 -10.98 9.09 4.72
N LEU A 127 -10.67 8.57 3.52
CA LEU A 127 -9.31 8.19 3.15
C LEU A 127 -8.58 9.35 2.46
N ARG A 128 -7.43 9.75 3.00
CA ARG A 128 -6.51 10.66 2.30
C ARG A 128 -5.58 9.84 1.41
N TYR A 129 -5.52 10.20 0.14
CA TYR A 129 -4.63 9.55 -0.83
C TYR A 129 -4.01 10.54 -1.81
N ALA A 130 -2.90 10.17 -2.42
CA ALA A 130 -2.26 10.90 -3.50
C ALA A 130 -1.67 9.95 -4.55
N ASN A 131 -1.64 10.40 -5.80
CA ASN A 131 -0.98 9.67 -6.88
C ASN A 131 0.39 10.27 -7.19
N TRP A 132 1.44 9.48 -7.00
CA TRP A 132 2.83 9.86 -7.29
C TRP A 132 3.40 9.18 -8.54
N LEU A 133 2.62 8.33 -9.21
CA LEU A 133 3.02 7.72 -10.47
C LEU A 133 2.97 8.71 -11.63
#